data_AF-A0A497KAR7-F1
#
_entry.id   AF-A0A497KAR7-F1
#
_cell.length_a   1.000
_cell.length_b   1.000
_cell.length_c   1.000
_cell.angle_alpha   90.00
_cell.angle_beta   90.00
_cell.angle_gamma   90.00
#
_symmetry.space_group_name_H-M   'P 1'
#
loop_
_entity.id
_entity.type
_entity.pdbx_description
1 polymer ?
#
loop_
_entity_poly.entity_id
_entity_poly.type
_entity_poly.pdbx_seq_one_letter_code
_entity_poly.pdbx_strand_id
1 'polypeptide(L)' 'MIKVYVDTSVFGGCFDAEFEEWSNRLIEEFKAGFKVLVISDLTLKELEGAP' A
#
# COMPACT_ATOMS: atom_id res chain seq x y z
N MET A 1 -16.18 -0.82 -9.00
CA MET A 1 -14.72 -0.80 -8.78
C MET A 1 -14.47 -0.59 -7.31
N ILE A 2 -13.70 -1.48 -6.66
CA ILE A 2 -13.48 -1.43 -5.21
C ILE A 2 -12.41 -0.38 -4.91
N LYS A 3 -12.71 0.53 -3.98
CA LYS A 3 -11.76 1.51 -3.44
C LYS A 3 -11.27 0.99 -2.10
N VAL A 4 -9.95 0.93 -1.93
CA VAL A 4 -9.33 0.45 -0.69
C VAL A 4 -8.48 1.57 -0.13
N TYR A 5 -8.84 2.03 1.05
CA TYR A 5 -7.98 2.87 1.86
C TYR A 5 -6.96 1.98 2.57
N VAL A 6 -5.68 2.28 2.44
CA VAL A 6 -4.62 1.50 3.09
C VAL A 6 -3.92 2.36 4.13
N ASP A 7 -3.48 1.70 5.19
CA ASP A 7 -2.59 2.29 6.19
C ASP A 7 -1.15 2.33 5.68
N THR A 8 -0.30 3.17 6.28
CA THR A 8 1.12 3.30 5.90
C THR A 8 1.88 1.99 6.08
N SER A 9 1.48 1.15 7.04
CA SER A 9 2.06 -0.17 7.26
C SER A 9 2.00 -1.11 6.05
N VAL A 10 1.04 -0.95 5.13
CA VAL A 10 0.98 -1.75 3.89
C VAL A 10 2.17 -1.48 2.98
N PHE A 11 2.63 -0.23 2.90
CA PHE A 11 3.82 0.12 2.11
C PHE A 11 5.09 -0.40 2.78
N GLY A 12 5.22 -0.22 4.10
CA GLY A 12 6.34 -0.79 4.86
C GLY A 12 6.40 -2.30 4.76
N GLY A 13 5.24 -2.96 4.78
CA GLY A 13 5.12 -4.40 4.62
C GLY A 13 5.61 -4.93 3.27
N CYS A 14 5.75 -4.09 2.24
CA CYS A 14 6.38 -4.51 0.97
C CYS A 14 7.89 -4.76 1.12
N PHE A 15 8.51 -4.25 2.19
CA PHE A 15 9.95 -4.35 2.50
C PHE A 15 10.22 -5.12 3.79
N ASP A 16 9.19 -5.71 4.40
CA ASP A 16 9.28 -6.52 5.62
C ASP A 16 8.97 -7.98 5.28
N ALA A 17 9.90 -8.90 5.55
CA ALA A 17 9.76 -10.31 5.20
C ALA A 17 8.54 -10.99 5.85
N GLU A 18 8.05 -10.50 7.01
CA GLU A 18 6.84 -11.03 7.63
C GLU A 18 5.58 -10.70 6.79
N PHE A 19 5.59 -9.55 6.09
CA PHE A 19 4.41 -8.99 5.42
C PHE A 19 4.55 -8.90 3.89
N GLU A 20 5.70 -9.24 3.32
CA GLU A 20 6.03 -9.01 1.92
C GLU A 20 5.06 -9.70 0.96
N GLU A 21 4.63 -10.94 1.25
CA GLU A 21 3.77 -11.70 0.34
C GLU A 21 2.43 -10.98 0.13
N TRP A 22 1.78 -10.60 1.23
CA TRP A 22 0.44 -10.04 1.20
C TRP A 22 0.44 -8.57 0.80
N SER A 23 1.44 -7.81 1.25
CA SER A 23 1.58 -6.39 0.90
C SER A 23 1.86 -6.23 -0.60
N ASN A 24 2.84 -6.98 -1.14
CA ASN A 24 3.15 -6.91 -2.56
C ASN A 24 1.98 -7.41 -3.43
N ARG A 25 1.27 -8.48 -3.02
CA ARG A 25 0.05 -8.92 -3.73
C ARG A 25 -1.00 -7.82 -3.84
N LEU A 26 -1.27 -7.11 -2.74
CA LEU A 26 -2.24 -6.03 -2.73
C LEU A 26 -1.80 -4.86 -3.64
N ILE A 27 -0.50 -4.51 -3.62
CA ILE A 27 0.06 -3.50 -4.52
C ILE A 27 -0.08 -3.90 -6.00
N GLU A 28 0.18 -5.16 -6.35
CA GLU A 28 0.01 -5.65 -7.73
C GLU A 28 -1.45 -5.60 -8.18
N GLU A 29 -2.42 -5.86 -7.31
CA GLU A 29 -3.84 -5.70 -7.64
C GLU A 29 -4.22 -4.24 -7.96
N PHE A 30 -3.60 -3.27 -7.28
CA PHE A 30 -3.77 -1.85 -7.60
C PHE A 30 -3.13 -1.50 -8.94
N LYS A 31 -1.90 -1.96 -9.20
CA LYS A 31 -1.19 -1.74 -10.47
C LYS A 31 -1.92 -2.34 -11.67
N ALA A 32 -2.51 -3.52 -11.49
CA ALA A 32 -3.31 -4.20 -12.51
C ALA A 32 -4.71 -3.58 -12.72
N GLY A 33 -5.11 -2.61 -11.90
CA GLY A 33 -6.40 -1.92 -12.02
C GLY A 33 -7.60 -2.73 -11.50
N PHE A 34 -7.37 -3.83 -10.79
CA PHE A 34 -8.45 -4.61 -10.16
C PHE A 34 -9.09 -3.84 -8.99
N LYS A 35 -8.29 -3.03 -8.30
CA LYS A 35 -8.70 -2.18 -7.17
C LYS A 35 -8.14 -0.76 -7.33
N VAL A 36 -8.78 0.21 -6.69
CA VAL A 36 -8.29 1.59 -6.61
C VAL A 36 -7.72 1.83 -5.23
N LEU A 37 -6.43 2.13 -5.19
CA LEU A 37 -5.73 2.59 -3.99
C LEU A 37 -6.20 4.01 -3.64
N VAL A 38 -6.61 4.19 -2.39
CA VAL A 38 -6.96 5.50 -1.81
C VAL A 38 -5.94 5.82 -0.72
N ILE A 39 -5.34 6.99 -0.79
CA ILE A 39 -4.34 7.50 0.16
C ILE A 39 -4.84 8.84 0.72
N SER A 40 -4.66 9.08 2.01
CA SER A 40 -4.91 10.39 2.63
C SER A 40 -3.65 11.25 2.68
N ASP A 41 -3.82 12.56 2.88
CA ASP A 41 -2.70 13.47 3.15
C ASP A 41 -1.89 13.04 4.39
N LEU A 42 -2.53 12.37 5.37
CA LEU A 42 -1.83 11.84 6.55
C LEU A 42 -0.91 10.69 6.16
N THR A 43 -1.42 9.71 5.42
CA THR A 43 -0.63 8.57 4.91
C THR A 43 0.51 9.05 4.01
N LEU A 44 0.28 10.09 3.18
CA LEU A 44 1.35 10.70 2.38
C LEU A 44 2.47 11.28 3.25
N LYS A 45 2.12 11.99 4.34
CA LYS A 45 3.10 12.55 5.28
C LYS A 45 3.91 11.46 5.99
N GLU A 46 3.28 10.36 6.38
CA GLU A 46 3.97 9.25 7.04
C GLU A 46 4.97 8.55 6.09
N LEU A 47 4.71 8.60 4.78
CA LEU A 47 5.62 8.08 3.75
C LEU A 47 6.76 9.04 3.39
N GLU A 48 6.78 10.27 3.92
CA GLU A 48 7.87 11.21 3.65
C GLU A 48 9.19 10.67 4.20
N GLY A 49 10.15 10.42 3.29
CA GLY A 49 11.46 9.87 3.65
C GLY A 49 11.49 8.36 3.88
N ALA A 50 10.39 7.65 3.60
CA ALA A 50 10.41 6.20 3.46
C ALA A 50 11.32 5.78 2.29
N PRO A 51 11.94 4.57 2.35
CA PRO A 51 12.85 4.07 1.31
C PRO A 51 12.23 3.98 -0.09
#